data_AF-A0A2V6XEH6-F1
#
_entry.id   AF-A0A2V6XEH6-F1
#
_cell.length_a   1.000
_cell.length_b   1.000
_cell.length_c   1.000
_cell.angle_alpha   90.00
_cell.angle_beta   90.00
_cell.angle_gamma   90.00
#
_symmetry.space_group_name_H-M   'P 1'
#
loop_
_entity.id
_entity.type
_entity.pdbx_description
1 polymer ?
#
loop_
_entity_poly.entity_id
_entity_poly.type
_entity_poly.pdbx_seq_one_letter_code
_entity_poly.pdbx_strand_id
1 'polypeptide(L)' 'MKDEPVVVHCYTTPADIEDARNLAELGDFCRRMGRDARQGEVGLVVGDEYFAIRDFAEE' A
#
# COMPACT_ATOMS: atom_id res chain seq x y z
N MET A 1 -13.82 20.34 2.61
CA MET A 1 -12.64 19.79 3.29
C MET A 1 -11.93 18.93 2.26
N LYS A 2 -10.68 19.23 1.89
CA LYS A 2 -9.90 18.30 1.07
C LYS A 2 -9.37 17.24 2.02
N ASP A 3 -9.47 15.97 1.65
CA ASP A 3 -8.79 14.92 2.40
C ASP A 3 -7.28 15.16 2.30
N GLU A 4 -6.64 15.40 3.44
CA GLU A 4 -5.19 15.45 3.54
C GLU A 4 -4.69 14.03 3.80
N PRO A 5 -3.98 13.40 2.84
CA PRO A 5 -3.54 12.02 3.02
C PRO A 5 -2.45 11.96 4.09
N VAL A 6 -2.50 10.91 4.91
CA VAL A 6 -1.37 10.57 5.79
C VAL A 6 -0.30 9.89 4.92
N VAL A 7 0.88 10.50 4.86
CA VAL A 7 2.02 9.97 4.10
C VAL A 7 2.99 9.28 5.06
N VAL A 8 3.33 8.03 4.74
CA VAL A 8 4.33 7.25 5.47
C VAL A 8 5.48 6.92 4.51
N HIS A 9 6.70 7.26 4.91
CA HIS A 9 7.91 6.91 4.17
C HIS A 9 8.59 5.72 4.84
N CYS A 10 8.78 4.65 4.06
CA CYS A 10 9.49 3.44 4.48
C CYS A 10 10.70 3.22 3.57
N TYR A 11 11.75 2.60 4.11
CA TYR A 11 12.93 2.22 3.36
C TYR A 11 13.07 0.71 3.39
N THR A 12 13.46 0.13 2.25
CA THR A 12 13.72 -1.30 2.09
C THR A 12 14.87 -1.49 1.11
N THR A 13 15.37 -2.71 0.97
CA THR A 13 16.36 -3.04 -0.07
C THR A 13 15.67 -3.52 -1.35
N PRO A 14 16.30 -3.37 -2.52
CA PRO A 14 15.78 -3.95 -3.76
C PRO A 14 15.51 -5.46 -3.64
N ALA A 15 16.42 -6.20 -3.01
CA ALA A 15 16.28 -7.64 -2.82
C ALA A 15 15.05 -8.01 -1.98
N ASP A 16 14.73 -7.22 -0.94
CA ASP A 16 13.58 -7.49 -0.08
C ASP A 16 12.26 -7.13 -0.77
N ILE A 17 12.21 -6.04 -1.54
CA ILE A 17 10.98 -5.63 -2.25
C ILE A 17 10.74 -6.45 -3.52
N GLU A 18 11.76 -7.08 -4.10
CA GLU A 18 11.62 -7.99 -5.24
C GLU A 18 11.19 -9.41 -4.83
N ASP A 19 11.27 -9.78 -3.53
CA ASP A 19 10.72 -11.06 -3.05
C ASP A 19 9.19 -11.03 -3.12
N ALA A 20 8.63 -11.94 -3.93
CA ALA A 20 7.20 -12.06 -4.16
C ALA A 20 6.37 -12.25 -2.88
N ARG A 21 6.92 -12.89 -1.84
CA ARG A 21 6.23 -13.07 -0.55
C ARG A 21 6.11 -11.74 0.18
N ASN A 22 7.18 -10.94 0.19
CA ASN A 22 7.17 -9.62 0.82
C ASN A 22 6.21 -8.67 0.08
N LEU A 23 6.16 -8.74 -1.25
CA LEU A 23 5.18 -7.99 -2.05
C LEU A 23 3.74 -8.39 -1.74
N ALA A 24 3.47 -9.69 -1.61
CA ALA A 24 2.15 -10.19 -1.23
C ALA A 24 1.75 -9.68 0.17
N GLU A 25 2.64 -9.80 1.16
CA GLU A 25 2.39 -9.31 2.52
C GLU A 25 2.18 -7.79 2.57
N LEU A 26 2.92 -7.02 1.77
CA LEU A 26 2.73 -5.57 1.64
C LEU A 26 1.36 -5.24 1.03
N GLY A 27 0.95 -5.97 -0.01
CA GLY A 27 -0.38 -5.83 -0.61
C GLY A 27 -1.49 -6.10 0.42
N ASP A 28 -1.37 -7.17 1.19
CA ASP A 28 -2.33 -7.55 2.23
C ASP A 28 -2.36 -6.54 3.39
N PHE A 29 -1.19 -6.01 3.75
CA PHE A 29 -1.11 -4.89 4.69
C PHE A 29 -1.88 -3.66 4.18
N CYS A 30 -1.64 -3.23 2.94
CA CYS A 30 -2.33 -2.08 2.36
C CYS A 30 -3.85 -2.30 2.28
N ARG A 31 -4.30 -3.51 1.91
CA ARG A 31 -5.75 -3.84 1.88
C ARG A 31 -6.38 -3.77 3.26
N ARG A 32 -5.75 -4.38 4.27
CA ARG A 32 -6.20 -4.31 5.67
C ARG A 32 -6.27 -2.87 6.15
N MET A 33 -5.22 -2.09 5.90
CA MET A 33 -5.18 -0.68 6.28
C MET A 33 -6.31 0.13 5.64
N GLY A 34 -6.54 -0.02 4.33
CA GLY A 34 -7.60 0.68 3.62
C GLY A 34 -8.99 0.37 4.18
N ARG A 35 -9.25 -0.89 4.49
CA ARG A 35 -10.49 -1.35 5.13
C ARG A 35 -10.66 -0.81 6.55
N ASP A 36 -9.67 -0.99 7.41
CA ASP A 36 -9.74 -0.63 8.83
C ASP A 36 -9.86 0.89 9.02
N ALA A 37 -9.17 1.65 8.18
CA ALA A 37 -9.23 3.11 8.18
C ALA A 37 -10.42 3.67 7.37
N ARG A 38 -11.24 2.82 6.73
CA ARG A 38 -12.38 3.19 5.87
C ARG A 38 -11.98 4.20 4.78
N GLN A 39 -10.83 3.99 4.17
CA GLN A 39 -10.32 4.82 3.09
C GLN A 39 -11.03 4.51 1.78
N GLY A 40 -11.02 5.47 0.85
CA GLY A 40 -11.44 5.24 -0.53
C GLY A 40 -10.31 4.67 -1.40
N GLU A 41 -9.05 4.90 -1.02
CA GLU A 41 -7.86 4.47 -1.73
C GLU A 41 -6.67 4.39 -0.78
N VAL A 42 -5.81 3.38 -0.98
CA VAL A 42 -4.44 3.35 -0.46
C VAL A 42 -3.50 3.52 -1.65
N GLY A 43 -2.74 4.61 -1.65
CA GLY A 43 -1.70 4.88 -2.64
C GLY A 43 -0.34 4.39 -2.17
N LEU A 44 0.35 3.62 -3.01
CA LEU A 44 1.72 3.16 -2.76
C LEU A 44 2.63 3.69 -3.86
N VAL A 45 3.76 4.28 -3.48
CA VAL A 45 4.81 4.72 -4.42
C VAL A 45 6.03 3.84 -4.23
N VAL A 46 6.47 3.16 -5.29
CA VAL A 46 7.71 2.38 -5.32
C VAL A 46 8.54 2.86 -6.50
N GLY A 47 9.73 3.39 -6.23
CA GLY A 47 10.50 4.12 -7.24
C GLY A 47 9.71 5.35 -7.73
N ASP A 48 9.47 5.41 -9.04
CA ASP A 48 8.69 6.47 -9.69
C ASP A 48 7.27 6.00 -10.08
N GLU A 49 6.86 4.80 -9.66
CA GLU A 49 5.56 4.22 -9.99
C GLU A 49 4.55 4.37 -8.85
N TYR A 50 3.30 4.68 -9.22
CA TYR A 50 2.17 4.80 -8.30
C TYR A 50 1.19 3.65 -8.48
N PHE A 51 0.86 2.98 -7.37
CA PHE A 51 -0.11 1.90 -7.31
C PHE A 51 -1.31 2.33 -6.46
N ALA A 52 -2.51 2.21 -7.03
CA ALA A 52 -3.76 2.53 -6.35
C ALA A 52 -4.50 1.25 -5.94
N ILE A 53 -4.68 1.05 -4.64
CA ILE A 53 -5.47 -0.05 -4.09
C ILE A 53 -6.82 0.51 -3.64
N ARG A 54 -7.89 0.10 -4.31
CA ARG A 54 -9.27 0.52 -4.04
C ARG A 54 -10.20 -0.62 -3.65
N ASP A 55 -9.84 -1.84 -4.04
CA ASP A 55 -10.51 -3.04 -3.59
C ASP A 55 -9.79 -3.58 -2.36
N PHE A 56 -10.53 -3.63 -1.26
CA PHE A 56 -10.03 -4.10 0.03
C PHE A 56 -10.71 -5.40 0.46
N ALA A 57 -11.36 -6.13 -0.44
CA ALA A 57 -11.78 -7.50 -0.18
C ALA A 57 -10.56 -8.42 -0.01
N GLU A 58 -10.69 -9.45 0.83
CA GLU A 58 -9.75 -10.56 0.87
C GLU A 58 -10.14 -11.53 -0.27
N GLU A 59 -9.15 -12.00 -1.04
CA GLU A 59 -9.31 -13.10 -2.00
C GLU A 59 -9.51 -14.44 -1.27
#